data_AF-A0A7C2JBJ4-F1
#
_entry.id   AF-A0A7C2JBJ4-F1
#
_cell.length_a   1.000
_cell.length_b   1.000
_cell.length_c   1.000
_cell.angle_alpha   90.00
_cell.angle_beta   90.00
_cell.angle_gamma   90.00
#
_symmetry.space_group_name_H-M   'P 1'
#
loop_
_entity.id
_entity.type
_entity.pdbx_description
1 polymer ?
#
loop_
_entity_poly.entity_id
_entity_poly.type
_entity_poly.pdbx_seq_one_letter_code
_entity_poly.pdbx_strand_id
1 'polypeptide(L)'
;MIRVLIFDLGDTLVRGESLFPYAHEALEVISRFETGGGDPLDLCLVSDFDMPAPPSTPQKVESIFAKYISMLDGLGLKGFFEPVDRRVTLSAHAGVFKPDRRIFEKALERLGNNARLNECLFITENKEHITACRKLGLTALRFNPAGPEEGDFQDWSEAPLLIAQAIAPDSFFDMQLALKLRLSTAYEMDLVTIERDSTKDHILGRAKVWHPVTVATAGRSESVLVPIPVNVEIEMDKKGRIRSVESDKPDPEALAESAHFIKSLREHDQIASEQSEPTPSQTHQEVTDKKGRKRLKRKRFTAL
;
A
#
# COMPACT_ATOMS: atom_id res chain seq x y z
N MET A 1 4.67 -15.63 -16.27
CA MET A 1 4.47 -14.23 -15.86
C MET A 1 3.19 -14.19 -15.05
N ILE A 2 3.16 -13.47 -13.93
CA ILE A 2 1.94 -13.34 -13.15
C ILE A 2 1.02 -12.31 -13.83
N ARG A 3 -0.26 -12.65 -13.94
CA ARG A 3 -1.31 -11.85 -14.56
C ARG A 3 -2.47 -11.53 -13.61
N VAL A 4 -2.65 -12.34 -12.58
CA VAL A 4 -3.74 -12.19 -11.61
C VAL A 4 -3.19 -12.26 -10.20
N LEU A 5 -3.57 -11.28 -9.38
CA LEU A 5 -3.31 -11.25 -7.96
C LEU A 5 -4.59 -11.58 -7.19
N ILE A 6 -4.52 -12.64 -6.40
CA ILE A 6 -5.62 -13.19 -5.62
C ILE A 6 -5.35 -12.90 -4.15
N PHE A 7 -6.32 -12.26 -3.49
CA PHE A 7 -6.26 -11.98 -2.06
C PHE A 7 -7.19 -12.90 -1.28
N ASP A 8 -6.71 -13.42 -0.16
CA ASP A 8 -7.58 -13.75 0.96
C ASP A 8 -8.06 -12.48 1.67
N LEU A 9 -9.10 -12.60 2.50
CA LEU A 9 -9.59 -11.50 3.33
C LEU A 9 -9.25 -11.71 4.81
N GLY A 10 -9.85 -12.71 5.44
CA GLY A 10 -9.81 -12.92 6.89
C GLY A 10 -8.40 -13.21 7.37
N ASP A 11 -7.96 -12.50 8.42
CA ASP A 11 -6.59 -12.51 8.96
C ASP A 11 -5.46 -12.21 7.95
N THR A 12 -5.81 -11.80 6.73
CA THR A 12 -4.91 -11.34 5.68
C THR A 12 -5.00 -9.83 5.49
N LEU A 13 -6.13 -9.32 5.02
CA LEU A 13 -6.40 -7.88 4.85
C LEU A 13 -7.08 -7.28 6.09
N VAL A 14 -7.84 -8.10 6.82
CA VAL A 14 -8.64 -7.69 7.98
C VAL A 14 -8.41 -8.60 9.17
N ARG A 15 -8.53 -8.06 10.39
CA ARG A 15 -8.67 -8.84 11.63
C ARG A 15 -9.93 -8.40 12.35
N GLY A 16 -10.91 -9.31 12.44
CA GLY A 16 -12.25 -8.95 12.89
C GLY A 16 -12.86 -7.88 11.98
N GLU A 17 -13.22 -6.74 12.54
CA GLU A 17 -13.83 -5.60 11.83
C GLU A 17 -12.83 -4.50 11.44
N SER A 18 -11.53 -4.72 11.60
CA SER A 18 -10.49 -3.72 11.35
C SER A 18 -9.52 -4.16 10.27
N LEU A 19 -9.11 -3.23 9.42
CA LEU A 19 -8.02 -3.45 8.47
C LEU A 19 -6.68 -3.60 9.18
N PHE A 20 -5.80 -4.42 8.63
CA PHE A 20 -4.39 -4.37 9.03
C PHE A 20 -3.78 -3.02 8.64
N PRO A 21 -2.77 -2.52 9.40
CA PRO A 21 -2.08 -1.29 9.08
C PRO A 21 -1.60 -1.27 7.62
N TYR A 22 -1.89 -0.18 6.92
CA TYR A 22 -1.50 0.07 5.52
C TYR A 22 -2.11 -0.86 4.47
N ALA A 23 -3.07 -1.73 4.81
CA ALA A 23 -3.69 -2.64 3.84
C ALA A 23 -4.44 -1.88 2.72
N HIS A 24 -5.15 -0.81 3.07
CA HIS A 24 -5.86 0.02 2.10
C HIS A 24 -4.89 0.75 1.17
N GLU A 25 -3.87 1.40 1.73
CA GLU A 25 -2.85 2.13 0.97
C GLU A 25 -2.04 1.19 0.07
N ALA A 26 -1.77 -0.03 0.52
CA ALA A 26 -1.14 -1.06 -0.29
C ALA A 26 -2.03 -1.45 -1.48
N LEU A 27 -3.33 -1.67 -1.27
CA LEU A 27 -4.28 -1.98 -2.35
C LEU A 27 -4.40 -0.82 -3.35
N GLU A 28 -4.37 0.43 -2.90
CA GLU A 28 -4.35 1.60 -3.77
C GLU A 28 -3.12 1.60 -4.68
N VAL A 29 -1.93 1.33 -4.12
CA VAL A 29 -0.70 1.18 -4.90
C VAL A 29 -0.81 0.02 -5.89
N ILE A 30 -1.20 -1.16 -5.41
CA ILE A 30 -1.24 -2.40 -6.19
C ILE A 30 -2.29 -2.33 -7.32
N SER A 31 -3.39 -1.60 -7.13
CA SER A 31 -4.44 -1.41 -8.16
C SER A 31 -3.93 -0.69 -9.41
N ARG A 32 -2.77 -0.04 -9.31
CA ARG A 32 -2.12 0.67 -10.41
C ARG A 32 -1.01 -0.15 -11.06
N PHE A 33 -0.72 -1.34 -10.55
CA PHE A 33 0.38 -2.15 -11.06
C PHE A 33 0.10 -2.69 -12.46
N GLU A 34 1.19 -2.87 -13.19
CA GLU A 34 1.18 -3.51 -14.50
C GLU A 34 1.84 -4.90 -14.42
N THR A 35 1.40 -5.79 -15.31
CA THR A 35 2.06 -7.07 -15.53
C THR A 35 3.37 -6.84 -16.29
N GLY A 36 4.25 -7.84 -16.37
CA GLY A 36 5.47 -7.74 -17.19
C GLY A 36 5.21 -7.52 -18.69
N GLY A 37 3.96 -7.63 -19.16
CA GLY A 37 3.55 -7.29 -20.53
C GLY A 37 3.04 -5.86 -20.70
N GLY A 38 2.95 -5.07 -19.62
CA GLY A 38 2.39 -3.71 -19.61
C GLY A 38 0.86 -3.64 -19.46
N ASP A 39 0.17 -4.79 -19.38
CA ASP A 39 -1.27 -4.81 -19.10
C ASP A 39 -1.54 -4.54 -17.62
N PRO A 40 -2.64 -3.86 -17.24
CA PRO A 40 -3.03 -3.72 -15.84
C PRO A 40 -3.13 -5.07 -15.12
N LEU A 41 -2.62 -5.14 -13.88
CA LEU A 41 -2.72 -6.33 -13.04
C LEU A 41 -4.17 -6.55 -12.61
N ASP A 42 -4.74 -7.72 -12.93
CA ASP A 42 -6.07 -8.07 -12.45
C ASP A 42 -6.04 -8.45 -10.96
N LEU A 43 -6.93 -7.84 -10.19
CA LEU A 43 -7.09 -8.11 -8.76
C LEU A 43 -8.41 -8.85 -8.51
N CYS A 44 -8.38 -9.90 -7.69
CA CYS A 44 -9.58 -10.56 -7.21
C CYS A 44 -9.44 -11.07 -5.78
N LEU A 45 -10.57 -11.38 -5.17
CA LEU A 45 -10.67 -11.85 -3.80
C LEU A 45 -11.27 -13.26 -3.76
N VAL A 46 -10.64 -14.14 -3.00
CA VAL A 46 -11.13 -15.51 -2.73
C VAL A 46 -11.25 -15.75 -1.22
N SER A 47 -12.49 -15.94 -0.74
CA SER A 47 -12.76 -16.07 0.70
C SER A 47 -13.62 -17.29 1.07
N ASP A 48 -13.22 -17.95 2.15
CA ASP A 48 -14.01 -18.98 2.83
C ASP A 48 -14.94 -18.31 3.85
N PHE A 49 -15.97 -17.62 3.34
CA PHE A 49 -16.86 -16.82 4.20
C PHE A 49 -17.95 -17.66 4.87
N ASP A 50 -18.81 -18.29 4.06
CA ASP A 50 -19.95 -19.08 4.53
C ASP A 50 -20.35 -20.10 3.47
N MET A 51 -21.05 -21.15 3.87
CA MET A 51 -21.62 -22.15 2.95
C MET A 51 -23.15 -22.21 3.09
N PRO A 52 -23.89 -22.33 1.98
CA PRO A 52 -25.34 -22.46 2.04
C PRO A 52 -25.73 -23.81 2.65
N ALA A 53 -26.68 -23.82 3.58
CA ALA A 53 -27.24 -25.05 4.13
C ALA A 53 -27.89 -25.91 3.02
N PRO A 54 -27.71 -27.24 3.02
CA PRO A 54 -28.29 -28.12 2.00
C PRO A 54 -29.83 -28.02 1.91
N PRO A 55 -30.42 -28.15 0.70
CA PRO A 55 -29.74 -28.13 -0.59
C PRO A 55 -29.22 -26.72 -0.90
N SER A 56 -28.04 -26.65 -1.53
CA SER A 56 -27.49 -25.38 -2.04
C SER A 56 -28.38 -24.87 -3.18
N THR A 57 -28.80 -23.60 -3.12
CA THR A 57 -29.59 -22.94 -4.17
C THR A 57 -28.96 -21.60 -4.56
N PRO A 58 -29.16 -21.11 -5.79
CA PRO A 58 -28.65 -19.81 -6.22
C PRO A 58 -29.03 -18.67 -5.27
N GLN A 59 -30.28 -18.65 -4.78
CA GLN A 59 -30.75 -17.59 -3.87
C GLN A 59 -30.02 -17.59 -2.52
N LYS A 60 -29.64 -18.77 -2.00
CA LYS A 60 -28.84 -18.86 -0.77
C LYS A 60 -27.42 -18.34 -0.99
N VAL A 61 -26.82 -18.66 -2.14
CA VAL A 61 -25.49 -18.16 -2.52
C VAL A 61 -25.52 -16.64 -2.69
N GLU A 62 -26.51 -16.10 -3.40
CA GLU A 62 -26.71 -14.65 -3.57
C GLU A 62 -26.88 -13.94 -2.22
N SER A 63 -27.64 -14.53 -1.28
CA SER A 63 -27.81 -13.96 0.06
C SER A 63 -26.49 -13.90 0.84
N ILE A 64 -25.69 -14.97 0.81
CA ILE A 64 -24.36 -15.00 1.42
C ILE A 64 -23.45 -13.96 0.77
N PHE A 65 -23.48 -13.88 -0.55
CA PHE A 65 -22.68 -12.93 -1.30
C PHE A 65 -23.04 -11.48 -0.99
N ALA A 66 -24.33 -11.13 -0.94
CA ALA A 66 -24.78 -9.79 -0.59
C ALA A 66 -24.31 -9.35 0.81
N LYS A 67 -24.35 -10.24 1.80
CA LYS A 67 -23.81 -9.99 3.14
C LYS A 67 -22.30 -9.71 3.08
N TYR A 68 -21.57 -10.52 2.33
CA TYR A 68 -20.13 -10.34 2.15
C TYR A 68 -19.78 -8.99 1.51
N ILE A 69 -20.51 -8.59 0.47
CA ILE A 69 -20.29 -7.29 -0.18
C ILE A 69 -20.60 -6.13 0.76
N SER A 70 -21.65 -6.22 1.57
CA SER A 70 -21.95 -5.21 2.59
C SER A 70 -20.84 -5.08 3.63
N MET A 71 -20.22 -6.20 4.01
CA MET A 71 -19.06 -6.19 4.92
C MET A 71 -17.83 -5.55 4.26
N LEU A 72 -17.52 -5.90 3.00
CA LEU A 72 -16.42 -5.26 2.25
C LEU A 72 -16.62 -3.75 2.09
N ASP A 73 -17.87 -3.31 1.91
CA ASP A 73 -18.22 -1.89 1.79
C ASP A 73 -17.99 -1.16 3.12
N GLY A 74 -18.43 -1.75 4.24
CA GLY A 74 -18.19 -1.21 5.58
C GLY A 74 -16.70 -1.11 5.95
N LEU A 75 -15.85 -1.96 5.35
CA LEU A 75 -14.40 -1.94 5.49
C LEU A 75 -13.70 -0.99 4.50
N GLY A 76 -14.45 -0.36 3.58
CA GLY A 76 -13.89 0.49 2.53
C GLY A 76 -13.08 -0.27 1.46
N LEU A 77 -13.21 -1.60 1.38
CA LEU A 77 -12.45 -2.43 0.44
C LEU A 77 -13.18 -2.73 -0.86
N LYS A 78 -14.51 -2.57 -0.89
CA LYS A 78 -15.35 -2.92 -2.04
C LYS A 78 -14.86 -2.29 -3.35
N GLY A 79 -14.44 -1.02 -3.31
CA GLY A 79 -14.00 -0.27 -4.50
C GLY A 79 -12.83 -0.90 -5.24
N PHE A 80 -11.91 -1.59 -4.55
CA PHE A 80 -10.78 -2.28 -5.19
C PHE A 80 -11.18 -3.53 -5.97
N PHE A 81 -12.36 -4.09 -5.65
CA PHE A 81 -12.85 -5.34 -6.21
C PHE A 81 -14.14 -5.13 -7.02
N GLU A 82 -14.38 -3.92 -7.54
CA GLU A 82 -15.45 -3.71 -8.51
C GLU A 82 -15.00 -4.11 -9.94
N PRO A 83 -15.88 -4.72 -10.75
CA PRO A 83 -17.23 -5.17 -10.41
C PRO A 83 -17.21 -6.46 -9.57
N VAL A 84 -17.95 -6.46 -8.45
CA VAL A 84 -17.83 -7.48 -7.39
C VAL A 84 -18.28 -8.87 -7.83
N ASP A 85 -19.25 -8.95 -8.75
CA ASP A 85 -19.73 -10.19 -9.34
C ASP A 85 -18.67 -10.90 -10.21
N ARG A 86 -17.61 -10.19 -10.61
CA ARG A 86 -16.48 -10.77 -11.34
C ARG A 86 -15.25 -10.95 -10.46
N ARG A 87 -14.97 -9.99 -9.58
CA ARG A 87 -13.70 -9.95 -8.81
C ARG A 87 -13.80 -10.53 -7.41
N VAL A 88 -14.98 -10.88 -6.92
CA VAL A 88 -15.14 -11.54 -5.62
C VAL A 88 -15.70 -12.94 -5.81
N THR A 89 -14.99 -13.92 -5.26
CA THR A 89 -15.37 -15.34 -5.28
C THR A 89 -15.38 -15.88 -3.85
N LEU A 90 -16.46 -16.56 -3.50
CA LEU A 90 -16.64 -17.18 -2.18
C LEU A 90 -16.66 -18.69 -2.31
N SER A 91 -16.33 -19.40 -1.23
CA SER A 91 -16.52 -20.85 -1.13
C SER A 91 -17.95 -21.28 -1.52
N ALA A 92 -18.97 -20.50 -1.16
CA ALA A 92 -20.36 -20.70 -1.59
C ALA A 92 -20.55 -20.76 -3.12
N HIS A 93 -19.78 -19.98 -3.90
CA HIS A 93 -19.84 -20.00 -5.36
C HIS A 93 -19.15 -21.24 -5.96
N ALA A 94 -18.07 -21.70 -5.33
CA ALA A 94 -17.28 -22.83 -5.81
C ALA A 94 -17.78 -24.18 -5.29
N GLY A 95 -18.58 -24.16 -4.21
CA GLY A 95 -19.04 -25.37 -3.52
C GLY A 95 -17.93 -26.05 -2.69
N VAL A 96 -16.80 -25.39 -2.49
CA VAL A 96 -15.60 -25.91 -1.81
C VAL A 96 -14.89 -24.81 -1.04
N PHE A 97 -14.10 -25.17 -0.05
CA PHE A 97 -13.21 -24.26 0.67
C PHE A 97 -11.80 -24.25 0.07
N LYS A 98 -11.02 -23.20 0.35
CA LYS A 98 -9.57 -23.25 0.12
C LYS A 98 -8.95 -24.39 0.94
N PRO A 99 -7.83 -24.97 0.48
CA PRO A 99 -7.09 -24.65 -0.75
C PRO A 99 -7.51 -25.54 -1.94
N ASP A 100 -8.77 -25.98 -2.02
CA ASP A 100 -9.23 -26.79 -3.16
C ASP A 100 -9.06 -26.01 -4.47
N ARG A 101 -8.44 -26.66 -5.47
CA ARG A 101 -8.13 -26.06 -6.77
C ARG A 101 -9.34 -25.37 -7.42
N ARG A 102 -10.54 -25.92 -7.24
CA ARG A 102 -11.77 -25.47 -7.90
C ARG A 102 -12.17 -24.04 -7.51
N ILE A 103 -11.83 -23.57 -6.31
CA ILE A 103 -12.18 -22.18 -5.91
C ILE A 103 -11.36 -21.15 -6.69
N PHE A 104 -10.09 -21.42 -6.95
CA PHE A 104 -9.22 -20.54 -7.73
C PHE A 104 -9.58 -20.54 -9.21
N GLU A 105 -9.90 -21.72 -9.76
CA GLU A 105 -10.40 -21.83 -11.14
C GLU A 105 -11.74 -21.09 -11.30
N LYS A 106 -12.65 -21.20 -10.31
CA LYS A 106 -13.89 -20.44 -10.31
C LYS A 106 -13.66 -18.94 -10.25
N ALA A 107 -12.65 -18.48 -9.51
CA ALA A 107 -12.29 -17.07 -9.46
C ALA A 107 -11.80 -16.54 -10.80
N LEU A 108 -10.97 -17.31 -11.53
CA LEU A 108 -10.51 -16.97 -12.87
C LEU A 108 -11.64 -16.96 -13.90
N GLU A 109 -12.55 -17.95 -13.81
CA GLU A 109 -13.78 -18.01 -14.63
C GLU A 109 -14.63 -16.74 -14.44
N ARG A 110 -14.91 -16.36 -13.18
CA ARG A 110 -15.71 -15.16 -12.84
C ARG A 110 -15.02 -13.87 -13.27
N LEU A 111 -13.70 -13.80 -13.13
CA LEU A 111 -12.91 -12.67 -13.59
C LEU A 111 -12.97 -12.52 -15.12
N GLY A 112 -13.26 -13.61 -15.86
CA GLY A 112 -13.22 -13.64 -17.32
C GLY A 112 -11.79 -13.59 -17.86
N ASN A 113 -10.81 -14.00 -17.04
CA ASN A 113 -9.40 -14.02 -17.39
C ASN A 113 -8.98 -15.47 -17.70
N ASN A 114 -8.21 -15.65 -18.78
CA ASN A 114 -7.72 -16.95 -19.24
C ASN A 114 -6.36 -17.37 -18.64
N ALA A 115 -5.89 -16.67 -17.61
CA ALA A 115 -4.69 -17.03 -16.88
C ALA A 115 -4.80 -18.45 -16.31
N ARG A 116 -3.66 -19.14 -16.24
CA ARG A 116 -3.53 -20.42 -15.52
C ARG A 116 -3.11 -20.15 -14.09
N LEU A 117 -3.26 -21.14 -13.21
CA LEU A 117 -2.86 -21.01 -11.80
C LEU A 117 -1.38 -20.63 -11.62
N ASN A 118 -0.48 -21.07 -12.51
CA ASN A 118 0.93 -20.67 -12.48
C ASN A 118 1.22 -19.25 -12.97
N GLU A 119 0.18 -18.54 -13.42
CA GLU A 119 0.17 -17.12 -13.76
C GLU A 119 -0.57 -16.32 -12.67
N CYS A 120 -0.85 -16.93 -11.52
CA CYS A 120 -1.49 -16.28 -10.37
C CYS A 120 -0.53 -16.16 -9.20
N LEU A 121 -0.64 -15.04 -8.47
CA LEU A 121 -0.06 -14.86 -7.15
C LEU A 121 -1.19 -14.87 -6.12
N PHE A 122 -1.06 -15.67 -5.07
CA PHE A 122 -2.03 -15.73 -3.96
C PHE A 122 -1.42 -15.20 -2.66
N ILE A 123 -2.15 -14.36 -1.94
CA ILE A 123 -1.75 -13.84 -0.64
C ILE A 123 -2.74 -14.32 0.42
N THR A 124 -2.21 -14.98 1.45
CA THR A 124 -2.97 -15.48 2.61
C THR A 124 -2.06 -15.53 3.84
N GLU A 125 -2.63 -15.55 5.03
CA GLU A 125 -1.94 -15.76 6.29
C GLU A 125 -1.65 -17.25 6.58
N ASN A 126 -2.46 -18.13 5.97
CA ASN A 126 -2.52 -19.54 6.28
C ASN A 126 -1.37 -20.35 5.64
N LYS A 127 -0.51 -20.96 6.45
CA LYS A 127 0.69 -21.69 6.01
C LYS A 127 0.35 -22.94 5.18
N GLU A 128 -0.71 -23.64 5.56
CA GLU A 128 -1.20 -24.83 4.88
C GLU A 128 -1.71 -24.48 3.47
N HIS A 129 -2.45 -23.37 3.36
CA HIS A 129 -2.89 -22.82 2.08
C HIS A 129 -1.71 -22.47 1.18
N ILE A 130 -0.67 -21.79 1.70
CA ILE A 130 0.55 -21.49 0.94
C ILE A 130 1.18 -22.77 0.38
N THR A 131 1.34 -23.79 1.21
CA THR A 131 1.94 -25.07 0.81
C THR A 131 1.11 -25.77 -0.26
N ALA A 132 -0.22 -25.80 -0.11
CA ALA A 132 -1.13 -26.41 -1.08
C ALA A 132 -1.17 -25.63 -2.40
N CYS A 133 -1.26 -24.30 -2.36
CA CYS A 133 -1.31 -23.46 -3.56
C CYS A 133 -0.02 -23.56 -4.39
N ARG A 134 1.14 -23.64 -3.74
CA ARG A 134 2.42 -23.90 -4.42
C ARG A 134 2.43 -25.25 -5.14
N LYS A 135 1.84 -26.30 -4.55
CA LYS A 135 1.66 -27.61 -5.22
C LYS A 135 0.72 -27.55 -6.42
N LEU A 136 -0.24 -26.63 -6.42
CA LEU A 136 -1.14 -26.37 -7.55
C LEU A 136 -0.49 -25.51 -8.65
N GLY A 137 0.72 -25.00 -8.40
CA GLY A 137 1.49 -24.18 -9.32
C GLY A 137 1.40 -22.67 -9.09
N LEU A 138 0.60 -22.20 -8.12
CA LEU A 138 0.50 -20.77 -7.82
C LEU A 138 1.79 -20.25 -7.21
N THR A 139 2.13 -19.00 -7.53
CA THR A 139 3.02 -18.22 -6.66
C THR A 139 2.23 -17.83 -5.41
N ALA A 140 2.84 -17.90 -4.24
CA ALA A 140 2.14 -17.61 -2.99
C ALA A 140 3.04 -16.86 -2.00
N LEU A 141 2.51 -15.76 -1.45
CA LEU A 141 3.13 -14.95 -0.41
C LEU A 141 2.34 -15.07 0.89
N ARG A 142 3.03 -15.34 1.99
CA ARG A 142 2.40 -15.42 3.30
C ARG A 142 2.46 -14.10 4.05
N PHE A 143 1.31 -13.58 4.44
CA PHE A 143 1.23 -12.50 5.43
C PHE A 143 1.31 -13.08 6.84
N ASN A 144 2.21 -12.58 7.69
CA ASN A 144 2.27 -13.00 9.09
C ASN A 144 2.47 -11.79 10.00
N PRO A 145 1.41 -11.21 10.56
CA PRO A 145 1.53 -10.03 11.43
C PRO A 145 2.17 -10.35 12.79
N ALA A 146 2.38 -11.63 13.13
CA ALA A 146 2.96 -12.03 14.42
C ALA A 146 4.50 -12.08 14.41
N GLY A 147 5.14 -12.04 13.24
CA GLY A 147 6.60 -12.11 13.16
C GLY A 147 7.14 -12.61 11.82
N PRO A 148 8.45 -12.44 11.56
CA PRO A 148 9.09 -12.87 10.32
C PRO A 148 9.28 -14.39 10.28
N GLU A 149 9.17 -15.05 11.42
CA GLU A 149 9.26 -16.50 11.48
C GLU A 149 8.16 -17.10 10.61
N GLU A 150 8.60 -17.70 9.50
CA GLU A 150 7.77 -18.40 8.52
C GLU A 150 6.81 -17.53 7.67
N GLY A 151 6.86 -16.20 7.75
CA GLY A 151 6.08 -15.27 6.91
C GLY A 151 6.92 -14.61 5.80
N ASP A 152 6.29 -14.19 4.71
CA ASP A 152 6.97 -13.42 3.66
C ASP A 152 7.00 -11.91 3.98
N PHE A 153 5.95 -11.38 4.62
CA PHE A 153 5.88 -10.00 5.12
C PHE A 153 4.91 -9.91 6.31
N GLN A 154 5.02 -8.81 7.08
CA GLN A 154 4.26 -8.61 8.32
C GLN A 154 3.50 -7.29 8.34
N ASP A 155 3.86 -6.38 7.45
CA ASP A 155 3.29 -5.03 7.32
C ASP A 155 2.89 -4.84 5.86
N TRP A 156 1.65 -4.39 5.61
CA TRP A 156 1.14 -4.25 4.24
C TRP A 156 1.87 -3.21 3.41
N SER A 157 2.61 -2.28 4.01
CA SER A 157 3.50 -1.38 3.28
C SER A 157 4.68 -2.10 2.60
N GLU A 158 4.97 -3.35 2.97
CA GLU A 158 6.00 -4.19 2.33
C GLU A 158 5.45 -4.96 1.12
N ALA A 159 4.16 -5.30 1.13
CA ALA A 159 3.57 -6.20 0.15
C ALA A 159 3.74 -5.70 -1.30
N PRO A 160 3.55 -4.41 -1.62
CA PRO A 160 3.73 -3.92 -2.99
C PRO A 160 5.11 -4.19 -3.56
N LEU A 161 6.18 -4.13 -2.77
CA LEU A 161 7.54 -4.42 -3.26
C LEU A 161 7.72 -5.90 -3.60
N LEU A 162 7.22 -6.78 -2.73
CA LEU A 162 7.26 -8.24 -2.97
C LEU A 162 6.42 -8.63 -4.19
N ILE A 163 5.27 -7.97 -4.38
CA ILE A 163 4.39 -8.19 -5.52
C ILE A 163 5.05 -7.68 -6.80
N ALA A 164 5.57 -6.44 -6.82
CA ALA A 164 6.28 -5.88 -7.97
C ALA A 164 7.41 -6.81 -8.43
N GLN A 165 8.22 -7.31 -7.48
CA GLN A 165 9.28 -8.28 -7.74
C GLN A 165 8.77 -9.59 -8.36
N ALA A 166 7.59 -10.05 -7.97
CA ALA A 166 7.02 -11.31 -8.45
C ALA A 166 6.31 -11.18 -9.80
N ILE A 167 5.69 -10.04 -10.11
CA ILE A 167 4.89 -9.84 -11.33
C ILE A 167 5.73 -9.33 -12.50
N ALA A 168 6.60 -8.35 -12.23
CA ALA A 168 7.32 -7.57 -13.23
C ALA A 168 8.61 -7.00 -12.60
N PRO A 169 9.63 -7.83 -12.33
CA PRO A 169 10.84 -7.41 -11.62
C PRO A 169 11.64 -6.30 -12.31
N ASP A 170 11.41 -6.08 -13.61
CA ASP A 170 12.06 -5.03 -14.40
C ASP A 170 11.17 -3.76 -14.54
N SER A 171 9.99 -3.73 -13.90
CA SER A 171 9.08 -2.59 -13.91
C SER A 171 9.53 -1.52 -12.91
N PHE A 172 10.23 -0.50 -13.41
CA PHE A 172 10.57 0.68 -12.60
C PHE A 172 9.34 1.45 -12.12
N PHE A 173 8.23 1.39 -12.85
CA PHE A 173 6.99 2.05 -12.46
C PHE A 173 6.39 1.44 -11.19
N ASP A 174 6.18 0.11 -11.18
CA ASP A 174 5.63 -0.60 -10.02
C ASP A 174 6.57 -0.49 -8.82
N MET A 175 7.88 -0.62 -9.08
CA MET A 175 8.91 -0.44 -8.07
C MET A 175 8.85 0.96 -7.44
N GLN A 176 8.73 2.02 -8.23
CA GLN A 176 8.64 3.39 -7.72
C GLN A 176 7.39 3.61 -6.88
N LEU A 177 6.23 3.08 -7.29
CA LEU A 177 4.99 3.17 -6.52
C LEU A 177 5.12 2.42 -5.18
N ALA A 178 5.67 1.21 -5.21
CA ALA A 178 5.90 0.40 -4.03
C ALA A 178 6.88 1.05 -3.04
N LEU A 179 8.01 1.57 -3.53
CA LEU A 179 9.01 2.26 -2.72
C LEU A 179 8.45 3.53 -2.08
N LYS A 180 7.62 4.31 -2.80
CA LYS A 180 6.97 5.50 -2.23
C LYS A 180 6.19 5.16 -0.97
N LEU A 181 5.36 4.11 -1.01
CA LEU A 181 4.61 3.70 0.17
C LEU A 181 5.57 3.26 1.28
N ARG A 182 6.47 2.32 0.98
CA ARG A 182 7.35 1.72 2.00
C ARG A 182 8.26 2.76 2.68
N LEU A 183 8.83 3.67 1.91
CA LEU A 183 9.69 4.72 2.45
C LEU A 183 8.91 5.69 3.34
N SER A 184 7.70 6.06 2.94
CA SER A 184 6.89 7.01 3.71
C SER A 184 6.43 6.43 5.05
N THR A 185 6.12 5.13 5.10
CA THR A 185 5.58 4.46 6.29
C THR A 185 6.66 3.96 7.24
N ALA A 186 7.75 3.37 6.72
CA ALA A 186 8.77 2.72 7.54
C ALA A 186 10.00 3.60 7.79
N TYR A 187 10.27 4.59 6.93
CA TYR A 187 11.49 5.40 6.98
C TYR A 187 11.21 6.91 7.11
N GLU A 188 9.95 7.32 7.18
CA GLU A 188 9.51 8.73 7.22
C GLU A 188 10.06 9.57 6.04
N MET A 189 10.25 8.94 4.86
CA MET A 189 10.77 9.58 3.65
C MET A 189 9.75 9.58 2.50
N ASP A 190 9.57 10.71 1.84
CA ASP A 190 8.70 10.85 0.67
C ASP A 190 9.54 10.77 -0.61
N LEU A 191 9.58 9.60 -1.27
CA LEU A 191 10.33 9.42 -2.51
C LEU A 191 9.77 10.29 -3.65
N VAL A 192 10.64 11.11 -4.24
CA VAL A 192 10.28 12.02 -5.34
C VAL A 192 10.54 11.34 -6.68
N THR A 193 11.76 10.86 -6.89
CA THR A 193 12.19 10.27 -8.16
C THR A 193 13.26 9.21 -7.95
N ILE A 194 13.35 8.27 -8.90
CA ILE A 194 14.40 7.28 -9.01
C ILE A 194 15.32 7.71 -10.17
N GLU A 195 16.62 7.63 -9.96
CA GLU A 195 17.63 7.99 -10.95
C GLU A 195 17.82 6.91 -12.01
N ARG A 196 18.27 7.31 -13.20
CA ARG A 196 18.40 6.41 -14.37
C ARG A 196 19.42 5.30 -14.19
N ASP A 197 20.45 5.54 -13.38
CA ASP A 197 21.54 4.58 -13.13
C ASP A 197 21.16 3.54 -12.07
N SER A 198 19.93 3.59 -11.56
CA SER A 198 19.41 2.62 -10.61
C SER A 198 19.31 1.23 -11.22
N THR A 199 19.54 0.23 -10.39
CA THR A 199 19.31 -1.18 -10.69
C THR A 199 18.25 -1.74 -9.74
N LYS A 200 17.65 -2.88 -10.07
CA LYS A 200 16.63 -3.52 -9.22
C LYS A 200 17.08 -3.84 -7.79
N ASP A 201 18.38 -4.05 -7.58
CA ASP A 201 18.95 -4.42 -6.27
C ASP A 201 19.56 -3.21 -5.56
N HIS A 202 19.72 -2.08 -6.26
CA HIS A 202 20.38 -0.87 -5.78
C HIS A 202 19.78 0.36 -6.45
N ILE A 203 18.96 1.10 -5.70
CA ILE A 203 18.18 2.23 -6.19
C ILE A 203 18.81 3.53 -5.69
N LEU A 204 19.10 4.43 -6.63
CA LEU A 204 19.49 5.80 -6.35
C LEU A 204 18.29 6.71 -6.63
N GLY A 205 18.08 7.71 -5.80
CA GLY A 205 16.90 8.56 -5.92
C GLY A 205 17.01 9.89 -5.19
N ARG A 206 15.96 10.69 -5.36
CA ARG A 206 15.73 11.86 -4.50
C ARG A 206 14.47 11.63 -3.68
N ALA A 207 14.57 11.95 -2.40
CA ALA A 207 13.46 11.90 -1.47
C ALA A 207 13.31 13.23 -0.73
N LYS A 208 12.26 13.35 0.07
CA LYS A 208 12.11 14.39 1.07
C LYS A 208 12.06 13.75 2.45
N VAL A 209 12.83 14.28 3.38
CA VAL A 209 12.79 13.87 4.80
C VAL A 209 12.16 14.97 5.62
N TRP A 210 11.37 14.58 6.62
CA TRP A 210 10.79 15.52 7.57
C TRP A 210 11.86 15.93 8.60
N HIS A 211 12.48 17.09 8.38
CA HIS A 211 13.56 17.58 9.23
C HIS A 211 13.08 18.73 10.16
N PRO A 212 13.47 18.73 11.45
CA PRO A 212 13.15 19.83 12.35
C PRO A 212 13.90 21.10 11.95
N VAL A 213 13.16 22.20 11.82
CA VAL A 213 13.71 23.54 11.64
C VAL A 213 13.27 24.41 12.81
N THR A 214 14.25 24.98 13.52
CA THR A 214 13.98 25.87 14.64
C THR A 214 13.75 27.30 14.15
N VAL A 215 12.61 27.87 14.52
CA VAL A 215 12.23 29.24 14.17
C VAL A 215 11.96 30.03 15.44
N ALA A 216 12.58 31.20 15.56
CA ALA A 216 12.34 32.13 16.66
C ALA A 216 11.12 33.00 16.33
N THR A 217 10.07 32.91 17.14
CA THR A 217 8.86 33.73 17.00
C THR A 217 8.53 34.39 18.33
N ALA A 218 8.48 35.72 18.37
CA ALA A 218 8.09 36.50 19.56
C ALA A 218 8.81 36.10 20.86
N GLY A 219 10.11 35.82 20.79
CA GLY A 219 10.94 35.44 21.94
C GLY A 219 10.83 33.97 22.38
N ARG A 220 10.11 33.13 21.64
CA ARG A 220 10.07 31.67 21.83
C ARG A 220 10.68 30.97 20.62
N SER A 221 11.52 29.97 20.87
CA SER A 221 12.01 29.06 19.84
C SER A 221 11.05 27.88 19.75
N GLU A 222 10.54 27.60 18.56
CA GLU A 222 9.80 26.37 18.30
C GLU A 222 10.39 25.61 17.13
N SER A 223 10.17 24.29 17.12
CA SER A 223 10.63 23.40 16.08
C SER A 223 9.45 22.95 15.24
N VAL A 224 9.54 23.14 13.92
CA VAL A 224 8.55 22.68 12.96
C VAL A 224 9.23 21.75 11.97
N LEU A 225 8.64 20.57 11.73
CA LEU A 225 9.11 19.64 10.72
C LEU A 225 8.72 20.15 9.33
N VAL A 226 9.72 20.25 8.45
CA VAL A 226 9.54 20.60 7.05
C VAL A 226 10.16 19.53 6.15
N PRO A 227 9.62 19.34 4.93
CA PRO A 227 10.16 18.37 4.00
C PRO A 227 11.41 18.96 3.32
N ILE A 228 12.59 18.38 3.59
CA ILE A 228 13.87 18.81 2.99
C ILE A 228 14.30 17.78 1.95
N PRO A 229 14.69 18.18 0.72
CA PRO A 229 15.22 17.26 -0.27
C PRO A 229 16.53 16.63 0.18
N VAL A 230 16.66 15.33 -0.07
CA VAL A 230 17.87 14.52 0.16
C VAL A 230 18.09 13.57 -1.00
N ASN A 231 19.34 13.17 -1.23
CA ASN A 231 19.64 12.01 -2.04
C ASN A 231 19.46 10.75 -1.18
N VAL A 232 18.93 9.68 -1.79
CA VAL A 232 18.67 8.42 -1.11
C VAL A 232 19.25 7.26 -1.91
N GLU A 233 19.86 6.33 -1.19
CA GLU A 233 20.37 5.06 -1.68
C GLU A 233 19.62 3.94 -0.96
N ILE A 234 19.10 2.98 -1.73
CA ILE A 234 18.27 1.89 -1.21
C ILE A 234 18.83 0.58 -1.74
N GLU A 235 19.28 -0.28 -0.84
CA GLU A 235 19.66 -1.64 -1.20
C GLU A 235 18.48 -2.59 -1.03
N MET A 236 18.27 -3.46 -2.02
CA MET A 236 17.21 -4.45 -2.01
C MET A 236 17.78 -5.88 -2.07
N ASP A 237 17.07 -6.83 -1.45
CA ASP A 237 17.37 -8.25 -1.59
C ASP A 237 16.73 -8.84 -2.85
N LYS A 238 17.13 -10.06 -3.22
CA LYS A 238 16.61 -10.76 -4.41
C LYS A 238 15.10 -11.05 -4.39
N LYS A 239 14.46 -10.88 -3.23
CA LYS A 239 13.01 -11.07 -3.05
C LYS A 239 12.27 -9.74 -3.05
N GLY A 240 12.95 -8.61 -3.26
CA GLY A 240 12.37 -7.28 -3.30
C GLY A 240 12.24 -6.62 -1.92
N ARG A 241 12.91 -7.13 -0.86
CA ARG A 241 12.91 -6.47 0.45
C ARG A 241 14.00 -5.42 0.53
N ILE A 242 13.70 -4.31 1.18
CA ILE A 242 14.71 -3.30 1.52
C ILE A 242 15.64 -3.87 2.60
N ARG A 243 16.95 -3.83 2.34
CA ARG A 243 18.02 -4.18 3.29
C ARG A 243 18.51 -2.97 4.06
N SER A 244 18.74 -1.87 3.35
CA SER A 244 19.18 -0.60 3.90
C SER A 244 18.54 0.55 3.14
N VAL A 245 18.40 1.68 3.85
CA VAL A 245 18.06 2.97 3.29
C VAL A 245 19.05 3.95 3.89
N GLU A 246 19.86 4.54 3.03
CA GLU A 246 20.80 5.58 3.40
C GLU A 246 20.37 6.88 2.72
N SER A 247 20.48 8.00 3.43
CA SER A 247 20.27 9.31 2.83
C SER A 247 21.41 10.22 3.23
N ASP A 248 21.72 11.17 2.36
CA ASP A 248 22.61 12.26 2.75
C ASP A 248 21.96 13.14 3.83
N LYS A 249 22.79 14.01 4.41
CA LYS A 249 22.30 15.00 5.37
C LYS A 249 21.64 16.14 4.59
N PRO A 250 20.52 16.68 5.10
CA PRO A 250 19.99 17.95 4.66
C PRO A 250 21.09 19.00 4.49
N ASP A 251 21.13 19.60 3.31
CA ASP A 251 22.05 20.68 3.00
C ASP A 251 21.82 21.88 3.95
N PRO A 252 22.87 22.42 4.62
CA PRO A 252 22.73 23.56 5.51
C PRO A 252 22.07 24.79 4.87
N GLU A 253 22.30 25.03 3.58
CA GLU A 253 21.66 26.14 2.86
C GLU A 253 20.16 25.90 2.72
N ALA A 254 19.73 24.70 2.30
CA ALA A 254 18.32 24.31 2.26
C ALA A 254 17.61 24.42 3.64
N LEU A 255 18.31 24.14 4.74
CA LEU A 255 17.80 24.33 6.10
C LEU A 255 17.61 25.81 6.45
N ALA A 256 18.58 26.65 6.11
CA ALA A 256 18.51 28.09 6.32
C ALA A 256 17.37 28.72 5.49
N GLU A 257 17.25 28.35 4.21
CA GLU A 257 16.14 28.76 3.34
C GLU A 257 14.78 28.35 3.92
N SER A 258 14.67 27.12 4.43
CA SER A 258 13.44 26.65 5.06
C SER A 258 13.09 27.45 6.32
N ALA A 259 14.08 27.80 7.15
CA ALA A 259 13.86 28.67 8.32
C ALA A 259 13.36 30.07 7.90
N HIS A 260 13.99 30.66 6.89
CA HIS A 260 13.55 31.94 6.31
C HIS A 260 12.15 31.86 5.72
N PHE A 261 11.83 30.77 5.02
CA PHE A 261 10.52 30.55 4.44
C PHE A 261 9.43 30.44 5.50
N ILE A 262 9.63 29.64 6.56
CA ILE A 262 8.65 29.55 7.66
C ILE A 262 8.46 30.90 8.33
N LYS A 263 9.55 31.65 8.57
CA LYS A 263 9.48 32.99 9.14
C LYS A 263 8.63 33.93 8.27
N SER A 264 8.88 33.94 6.96
CA SER A 264 8.11 34.72 6.00
C SER A 264 6.64 34.33 6.00
N LEU A 265 6.31 33.03 6.00
CA LEU A 265 4.92 32.57 6.05
C LEU A 265 4.19 33.08 7.29
N ARG A 266 4.87 33.15 8.44
CA ARG A 266 4.30 33.66 9.70
C ARG A 266 4.12 35.16 9.70
N GLU A 267 5.11 35.91 9.20
CA GLU A 267 5.03 37.37 9.07
C GLU A 267 3.85 37.82 8.19
N HIS A 268 3.44 36.98 7.24
CA HIS A 268 2.33 37.25 6.31
C HIS A 268 1.03 36.50 6.63
N ASP A 269 0.92 35.89 7.83
CA ASP A 269 -0.27 35.12 8.27
C ASP A 269 -0.74 34.05 7.26
N GLN A 270 0.22 33.34 6.66
CA GLN A 270 -0.02 32.32 5.62
C GLN A 270 -0.06 30.88 6.16
N ILE A 271 0.00 30.71 7.48
CA ILE A 271 -0.06 29.41 8.16
C ILE A 271 -1.35 29.32 8.98
N ALA A 272 -2.23 28.40 8.59
CA ALA A 272 -3.39 28.05 9.39
C ALA A 272 -2.99 27.18 10.60
N SER A 273 -3.70 27.36 11.72
CA SER A 273 -3.62 26.42 12.83
C SER A 273 -4.29 25.09 12.47
N GLU A 274 -3.96 24.02 13.18
CA GLU A 274 -4.57 22.70 12.97
C GLU A 274 -6.09 22.70 13.16
N GLN A 275 -6.60 23.55 14.06
CA GLN A 275 -8.00 23.58 14.49
C GLN A 275 -8.87 24.56 13.69
N SER A 276 -8.27 25.35 12.80
CA SER A 276 -8.97 26.37 12.01
C SER A 276 -9.08 25.96 10.54
N GLU A 277 -10.24 26.21 9.93
CA GLU A 277 -10.32 26.19 8.46
C GLU A 277 -9.38 27.25 7.88
N PRO A 278 -8.53 26.90 6.91
CA PRO A 278 -7.59 27.87 6.36
C PRO A 278 -8.34 28.98 5.61
N THR A 279 -8.04 30.23 5.96
CA THR A 279 -8.53 31.38 5.20
C THR A 279 -7.97 31.35 3.77
N PRO A 280 -8.53 32.13 2.83
CA PRO A 280 -8.02 32.16 1.46
C PRO A 280 -6.55 32.58 1.36
N SER A 281 -6.04 33.41 2.29
CA SER A 281 -4.63 33.81 2.37
C SER A 281 -3.70 32.74 2.94
N GLN A 282 -4.23 31.75 3.65
CA GLN A 282 -3.45 30.69 4.30
C GLN A 282 -3.13 29.55 3.33
N THR A 283 -1.87 29.51 2.91
CA THR A 283 -1.37 28.53 1.94
C THR A 283 -0.87 27.24 2.60
N HIS A 284 -0.51 27.31 3.88
CA HIS A 284 0.03 26.20 4.67
C HIS A 284 -0.79 25.96 5.94
N GLN A 285 -0.63 24.78 6.53
CA GLN A 285 -1.22 24.42 7.81
C GLN A 285 -0.19 23.67 8.66
N GLU A 286 -0.11 24.00 9.95
CA GLU A 286 0.58 23.17 10.93
C GLU A 286 -0.31 21.98 11.30
N VAL A 287 0.19 20.77 11.11
CA VAL A 287 -0.50 19.51 11.43
C VAL A 287 0.35 18.72 12.40
N THR A 288 -0.25 18.24 13.47
CA THR A 288 0.43 17.42 14.47
C THR A 288 0.43 15.96 14.00
N ASP A 289 1.62 15.36 13.89
CA ASP A 289 1.70 13.94 13.53
C ASP A 289 1.37 13.02 14.71
N LYS A 290 1.26 11.71 14.44
CA LYS A 290 0.94 10.70 15.47
C LYS A 290 1.96 10.66 16.64
N LYS A 291 3.14 11.27 16.48
CA LYS A 291 4.19 11.39 17.51
C LYS A 291 4.13 12.73 18.25
N GLY A 292 3.13 13.56 18.00
CA GLY A 292 2.99 14.89 18.61
C GLY A 292 3.90 15.97 18.00
N ARG A 293 4.54 15.71 16.86
CA ARG A 293 5.44 16.67 16.21
C ARG A 293 4.67 17.54 15.22
N LYS A 294 4.88 18.85 15.24
CA LYS A 294 4.30 19.79 14.27
C LYS A 294 4.95 19.62 12.90
N ARG A 295 4.15 19.38 11.86
CA ARG A 295 4.56 19.36 10.45
C ARG A 295 3.94 20.53 9.72
N LEU A 296 4.74 21.24 8.92
CA LEU A 296 4.21 22.23 8.00
C LEU A 296 3.78 21.55 6.70
N LYS A 297 2.47 21.59 6.39
CA LYS A 297 1.92 21.04 5.15
C LYS A 297 1.35 22.16 4.29
N ARG A 298 1.73 22.19 3.01
CA ARG A 298 1.07 23.06 2.03
C ARG A 298 -0.34 22.53 1.73
N LYS A 299 -1.33 23.41 1.74
CA LYS A 299 -2.74 23.09 1.42
C LYS A 299 -3.18 23.64 0.07
N ARG A 300 -2.61 24.76 -0.38
CA ARG A 300 -2.92 25.40 -1.66
C ARG A 300 -1.71 26.11 -2.25
N PHE A 301 -1.76 26.36 -3.56
CA PHE A 301 -0.64 26.99 -4.26
C PHE A 301 -0.60 28.51 -4.13
N THR A 302 -1.77 29.16 -4.04
CA THR A 302 -1.91 30.61 -4.05
C THR A 302 -2.87 31.07 -2.96
N ALA A 303 -2.57 32.25 -2.39
CA ALA A 303 -3.55 33.06 -1.71
C ALA A 303 -4.42 33.72 -2.79
N LEU A 304 -5.69 33.34 -2.87
CA LEU A 304 -6.68 33.97 -3.78
C LEU A 304 -7.72 34.68 -2.93
#